data_AF-A0A968I578-F1
#
_entry.id   AF-A0A968I578-F1
#
_cell.length_a   1.000
_cell.length_b   1.000
_cell.length_c   1.000
_cell.angle_alpha   90.00
_cell.angle_beta   90.00
_cell.angle_gamma   90.00
#
_symmetry.space_group_name_H-M   'P 1'
#
loop_
_entity.id
_entity.type
_entity.pdbx_description
1 polymer ?
#
loop_
_entity_poly.entity_id
_entity_poly.type
_entity_poly.pdbx_seq_one_letter_code
_entity_poly.pdbx_strand_id
1 'polypeptide(L)'
;MTQFWHDHFNVAATKFEGTAVFFPAYDAMLRGHALGNFRAMLGDVARAPAMLNYLGNADSRASPANENFARELLELHTLGVGKLSERPLPELAARCRGRRAGWPRAISTGDV
;
A
#
# COMPACT_ATOMS: atom_id res chain seq x y z
N MET A 1 -19.37 -7.44 2.79
CA MET A 1 -18.11 -7.49 3.58
C MET A 1 -17.00 -6.66 2.94
N THR A 2 -16.81 -6.70 1.62
CA THR A 2 -15.82 -5.86 0.93
C THR A 2 -15.97 -4.36 1.18
N GLN A 3 -17.20 -3.85 1.33
CA GLN A 3 -17.44 -2.43 1.62
C GLN A 3 -16.74 -1.96 2.91
N PHE A 4 -16.75 -2.78 3.96
CA PHE A 4 -16.03 -2.46 5.20
C PHE A 4 -14.53 -2.23 4.94
N TRP A 5 -13.92 -3.03 4.08
CA TRP A 5 -12.50 -2.90 3.75
C TRP A 5 -12.21 -1.76 2.78
N HIS A 6 -13.15 -1.39 1.91
CA HIS A 6 -13.06 -0.16 1.12
C HIS A 6 -13.10 1.07 2.00
N ASP A 7 -13.93 1.07 3.05
CA ASP A 7 -13.99 2.15 4.03
C ASP A 7 -12.74 2.17 4.92
N HIS A 8 -12.25 1.00 5.34
CA HIS A 8 -11.04 0.87 6.19
C HIS A 8 -9.76 1.23 5.44
N PHE A 9 -9.61 0.81 4.18
CA PHE A 9 -8.47 1.14 3.30
C PHE A 9 -8.88 2.11 2.20
N ASN A 10 -9.39 3.27 2.61
CA ASN A 10 -9.92 4.26 1.71
C ASN A 10 -8.85 4.80 0.75
N VAL A 11 -9.17 4.82 -0.54
CA VAL A 11 -8.37 5.45 -1.58
C VAL A 11 -9.25 6.47 -2.30
N ALA A 12 -8.83 7.73 -2.35
CA ALA A 12 -9.54 8.75 -3.11
C ALA A 12 -9.13 8.68 -4.59
N ALA A 13 -10.05 8.26 -5.46
CA ALA A 13 -9.82 8.14 -6.90
C ALA A 13 -9.45 9.46 -7.59
N THR A 14 -9.83 10.59 -6.99
CA THR A 14 -9.66 11.94 -7.54
C THR A 14 -8.42 12.66 -7.02
N LYS A 15 -7.70 12.10 -6.04
CA LYS A 15 -6.57 12.77 -5.40
C LYS A 15 -5.34 12.88 -6.33
N PHE A 16 -5.14 11.90 -7.20
CA PHE A 16 -4.06 11.88 -8.20
C PHE A 16 -4.55 11.32 -9.53
N GLU A 17 -4.10 11.93 -10.63
CA GLU A 17 -4.38 11.45 -11.99
C GLU A 17 -3.92 10.00 -12.16
N GLY A 18 -4.78 9.18 -12.79
CA GLY A 18 -4.49 7.76 -13.03
C GLY A 18 -4.82 6.81 -11.86
N THR A 19 -5.13 7.29 -10.66
CA THR A 19 -5.49 6.41 -9.52
C THR A 19 -6.73 5.56 -9.84
N ALA A 20 -7.72 6.15 -10.52
CA ALA A 20 -8.96 5.48 -10.94
C ALA A 20 -8.72 4.21 -11.77
N VAL A 21 -7.63 4.16 -12.55
CA VAL A 21 -7.31 3.00 -13.42
C VAL A 21 -6.97 1.76 -12.59
N PHE A 22 -6.47 1.94 -11.37
CA PHE A 22 -6.09 0.83 -10.48
C PHE A 22 -7.26 0.30 -9.63
N PHE A 23 -8.42 0.96 -9.63
CA PHE A 23 -9.56 0.57 -8.79
C PHE A 23 -10.10 -0.84 -9.07
N PRO A 24 -10.28 -1.29 -10.32
CA PRO A 24 -10.79 -2.64 -10.57
C PRO A 24 -9.88 -3.73 -9.98
N ALA A 25 -8.57 -3.57 -10.13
CA ALA A 25 -7.58 -4.49 -9.56
C ALA A 25 -7.56 -4.42 -8.02
N TYR A 26 -7.71 -3.22 -7.47
CA TYR A 26 -7.76 -3.00 -6.02
C TYR A 26 -9.03 -3.61 -5.38
N ASP A 27 -10.20 -3.44 -6.00
CA ASP A 27 -11.45 -4.06 -5.58
C ASP A 27 -11.38 -5.58 -5.64
N ALA A 28 -10.83 -6.15 -6.72
CA ALA A 28 -10.64 -7.60 -6.84
C ALA A 28 -9.73 -8.15 -5.72
N MET A 29 -8.63 -7.46 -5.41
CA MET A 29 -7.73 -7.80 -4.31
C MET A 29 -8.46 -7.75 -2.95
N LEU A 30 -9.21 -6.67 -2.67
CA LEU A 30 -9.96 -6.55 -1.41
C LEU A 30 -11.03 -7.63 -1.27
N ARG A 31 -11.72 -7.98 -2.36
CA ARG A 31 -12.68 -9.10 -2.37
C ARG A 31 -12.01 -10.43 -2.05
N GLY A 32 -10.83 -10.68 -2.62
CA GLY A 32 -10.04 -11.90 -2.36
C GLY A 32 -9.61 -12.03 -0.89
N HIS A 33 -9.33 -10.92 -0.21
CA HIS A 33 -8.93 -10.91 1.19
C HIS A 33 -10.07 -10.64 2.19
N ALA A 34 -11.32 -10.46 1.72
CA ALA A 34 -12.40 -9.92 2.54
C ALA A 34 -12.68 -10.68 3.85
N LEU A 35 -12.39 -11.98 3.90
CA LEU A 35 -12.50 -12.84 5.09
C LEU A 35 -11.18 -13.54 5.45
N GLY A 36 -10.07 -13.06 4.88
CA GLY A 36 -8.76 -13.67 4.99
C GLY A 36 -7.93 -13.11 6.15
N ASN A 37 -6.61 -13.33 6.07
CA ASN A 37 -5.67 -12.84 7.06
C ASN A 37 -5.38 -11.34 6.87
N PHE A 38 -5.60 -10.55 7.93
CA PHE A 38 -5.37 -9.09 7.90
C PHE A 38 -3.92 -8.71 7.59
N ARG A 39 -2.92 -9.44 8.12
CA ARG A 39 -1.49 -9.16 7.85
C ARG A 39 -1.15 -9.35 6.38
N ALA A 40 -1.71 -10.39 5.75
CA ALA A 40 -1.56 -10.63 4.32
C ALA A 40 -2.20 -9.49 3.51
N MET A 41 -3.45 -9.15 3.83
CA MET A 41 -4.17 -8.07 3.16
C MET A 41 -3.46 -6.73 3.29
N LEU A 42 -3.00 -6.37 4.49
CA LEU A 42 -2.22 -5.14 4.73
C LEU A 42 -0.93 -5.13 3.91
N GLY A 43 -0.27 -6.28 3.77
CA GLY A 43 0.92 -6.44 2.95
C GLY A 43 0.65 -6.18 1.47
N ASP A 44 -0.50 -6.60 0.97
CA ASP A 44 -0.89 -6.41 -0.43
C ASP A 44 -1.43 -4.99 -0.69
N VAL A 45 -2.18 -4.42 0.25
CA VAL A 45 -2.57 -2.99 0.23
C VAL A 45 -1.34 -2.08 0.20
N ALA A 46 -0.32 -2.36 1.02
CA ALA A 46 0.93 -1.60 1.04
C ALA A 46 1.68 -1.62 -0.31
N ARG A 47 1.36 -2.58 -1.19
CA ARG A 47 1.97 -2.77 -2.51
C ARG A 47 1.05 -2.33 -3.65
N ALA A 48 -0.22 -2.09 -3.37
CA ALA A 48 -1.20 -1.76 -4.39
C ALA A 48 -0.88 -0.38 -5.01
N PRO A 49 -0.89 -0.27 -6.34
CA PRO A 49 -0.61 1.00 -7.03
C PRO A 49 -1.62 2.09 -6.66
N ALA A 50 -2.86 1.72 -6.33
CA ALA A 50 -3.87 2.65 -5.81
C ALA A 50 -3.42 3.32 -4.49
N MET A 51 -2.92 2.52 -3.54
CA MET A 51 -2.46 3.01 -2.22
C MET A 51 -1.13 3.77 -2.31
N LEU A 52 -0.21 3.30 -3.15
CA LEU A 52 1.07 3.97 -3.38
C LEU A 52 0.88 5.37 -3.99
N ASN A 53 -0.06 5.53 -4.92
CA ASN A 53 -0.43 6.85 -5.45
C ASN A 53 -1.13 7.70 -4.39
N TYR A 54 -2.09 7.12 -3.66
CA TYR A 54 -2.89 7.86 -2.67
C TYR A 54 -2.06 8.50 -1.55
N LEU A 55 -1.06 7.79 -1.04
CA LEU A 55 -0.15 8.26 0.01
C LEU A 55 1.14 8.91 -0.55
N GLY A 56 1.18 9.22 -1.86
CA GLY A 56 2.28 9.96 -2.47
C GLY A 56 3.62 9.20 -2.52
N ASN A 57 3.60 7.86 -2.45
CA ASN A 57 4.80 7.04 -2.56
C ASN A 57 5.15 6.64 -4.00
N ALA A 58 4.30 6.99 -4.97
CA ALA A 58 4.49 6.66 -6.38
C ALA A 58 5.79 7.22 -6.98
N ASP A 59 6.20 8.42 -6.55
CA ASP A 59 7.41 9.10 -7.00
C ASP A 59 8.61 8.89 -6.06
N SER A 60 8.43 8.13 -4.98
CA SER A 60 9.50 7.95 -4.00
C SER A 60 10.60 7.03 -4.53
N ARG A 61 11.85 7.46 -4.38
CA ARG A 61 13.03 6.69 -4.77
C ARG A 61 13.31 5.62 -3.73
N ALA A 62 13.94 4.53 -4.14
CA ALA A 62 14.25 3.39 -3.27
C ALA A 62 15.15 3.76 -2.06
N SER A 63 15.79 4.93 -2.08
CA SER A 63 16.64 5.44 -1.02
C SER A 63 16.61 6.98 -0.96
N PRO A 64 16.48 7.60 0.22
CA PRO A 64 16.08 6.97 1.48
C PRO A 64 14.64 6.44 1.41
N ALA A 65 14.35 5.40 2.18
CA ALA A 65 13.04 4.78 2.19
C ALA A 65 11.98 5.77 2.69
N ASN A 66 10.78 5.74 2.10
CA ASN A 66 9.71 6.68 2.46
C ASN A 66 9.11 6.33 3.83
N GLU A 67 9.75 6.81 4.89
CA GLU A 67 9.27 6.72 6.26
C GLU A 67 7.87 7.34 6.40
N ASN A 68 7.56 8.38 5.60
CA ASN A 68 6.26 9.02 5.62
C ASN A 68 5.15 8.09 5.12
N PHE A 69 5.36 7.37 4.01
CA PHE A 69 4.40 6.38 3.53
C PHE A 69 4.15 5.27 4.55
N ALA A 70 5.24 4.73 5.11
CA ALA A 70 5.17 3.63 6.06
C ALA A 70 4.44 4.07 7.34
N ARG A 71 4.71 5.29 7.82
CA ARG A 71 4.04 5.92 8.95
C ARG A 71 2.56 6.16 8.68
N GLU A 72 2.22 6.81 7.57
CA GLU A 72 0.83 7.10 7.20
C GLU A 72 -0.01 5.83 7.05
N LEU A 73 0.54 4.79 6.39
CA LEU A 73 -0.15 3.51 6.24
C LEU A 73 -0.46 2.88 7.61
N LEU A 74 0.49 2.89 8.54
CA LEU A 74 0.27 2.31 9.86
C LEU A 74 -0.66 3.17 10.72
N GLU A 75 -0.49 4.49 10.73
CA GLU A 75 -1.33 5.40 11.51
C GLU A 75 -2.78 5.34 11.04
N LEU A 76 -3.02 5.42 9.73
CA LEU A 76 -4.38 5.49 9.18
C LEU A 76 -5.10 4.13 9.22
N HIS A 77 -4.39 3.02 9.02
CA HIS A 77 -5.04 1.73 8.78
C HIS A 77 -4.70 0.61 9.79
N THR A 78 -3.86 0.86 10.79
CA THR A 78 -3.50 -0.19 11.78
C THR A 78 -3.46 0.27 13.24
N LEU A 79 -2.63 1.25 13.58
CA LEU A 79 -2.31 1.62 14.97
C LEU A 79 -3.15 2.81 15.47
N GLY A 80 -3.72 3.58 14.55
CA GLY A 80 -4.43 4.82 14.85
C GLY A 80 -3.54 6.06 14.79
N VAL A 81 -4.17 7.19 14.51
CA VAL A 81 -3.51 8.49 14.34
C VAL A 81 -2.78 8.92 15.62
N GLY A 82 -1.55 9.42 15.48
CA GLY A 82 -0.76 9.97 16.59
C GLY A 82 0.03 8.95 17.42
N LYS A 83 0.05 7.67 17.04
CA LYS A 83 0.84 6.64 17.74
C LYS A 83 2.29 6.50 17.26
N LEU A 84 2.60 7.01 16.06
CA LEU A 84 3.93 6.91 15.44
C LEU A 84 4.67 8.24 15.30
N SER A 85 4.02 9.37 15.63
CA SER A 85 4.61 10.70 15.56
C SER A 85 5.79 10.93 16.52
N GLU A 86 6.02 10.02 17.47
CA GLU A 86 7.08 10.15 18.48
C GLU A 86 8.36 9.34 18.16
N ARG A 87 8.41 8.53 17.09
CA ARG A 87 9.60 7.71 16.78
C ARG A 87 9.94 7.61 15.29
N PRO A 88 11.22 7.83 14.90
CA PRO A 88 11.67 7.45 13.56
C PRO A 88 11.59 5.92 13.39
N LEU A 89 11.05 5.45 12.26
CA LEU A 89 10.82 4.04 11.95
C LEU A 89 11.62 3.57 10.71
N PRO A 90 12.96 3.53 10.79
CA PRO A 90 13.80 3.14 9.66
C PRO A 90 13.56 1.71 9.18
N GLU A 91 13.20 0.79 10.09
CA GLU A 91 12.91 -0.61 9.78
C GLU A 91 11.61 -0.80 8.98
N LEU A 92 10.64 0.09 9.17
CA LEU A 92 9.35 0.01 8.47
C LEU A 92 9.45 0.57 7.05
N ALA A 93 10.19 1.67 6.89
CA ALA A 93 10.45 2.27 5.60
C ALA A 93 11.19 1.29 4.67
N ALA A 94 12.10 0.48 5.22
CA ALA A 94 12.81 -0.57 4.49
C ALA A 94 11.86 -1.53 3.73
N ARG A 95 10.68 -1.83 4.27
CA ARG A 95 9.70 -2.73 3.64
C ARG A 95 8.89 -2.06 2.52
N CYS A 96 8.88 -0.73 2.48
CA CYS A 96 8.15 0.11 1.54
C CYS A 96 9.00 0.67 0.39
N ARG A 97 10.27 0.25 0.28
CA ARG A 97 11.21 0.76 -0.73
C ARG A 97 10.75 0.50 -2.18
N GLY A 98 10.80 1.57 -2.98
CA GLY A 98 11.02 1.59 -4.42
C GLY A 98 10.16 0.66 -5.27
N ARG A 99 8.92 1.07 -5.58
CA ARG A 99 8.15 0.50 -6.70
C ARG A 99 7.37 1.60 -7.41
N ARG A 100 7.84 1.97 -8.61
CA ARG A 100 7.08 2.78 -9.57
C ARG A 100 5.79 2.04 -9.94
N ALA A 101 4.72 2.80 -10.18
CA ALA A 101 3.51 2.32 -10.83
C ALA A 101 3.84 1.86 -12.26
N GLY A 102 4.18 0.58 -12.42
CA GLY A 102 4.50 -0.06 -13.70
C GLY A 102 4.63 -1.58 -13.54
N TRP A 103 3.57 -2.31 -13.89
CA TRP A 103 3.53 -3.77 -14.04
C TRP A 103 4.43 -4.26 -15.20
N PRO A 104 4.75 -5.57 -15.31
CA PRO A 104 5.25 -6.53 -14.33
C PRO A 104 6.73 -6.90 -14.65
N ARG A 105 7.44 -7.58 -13.73
CA ARG A 105 8.58 -8.42 -14.15
C ARG A 105 8.37 -9.85 -13.66
N ALA A 106 8.52 -10.76 -14.61
CA ALA A 106 8.21 -12.17 -14.61
C ALA A 106 8.64 -12.93 -13.36
N ILE A 107 7.77 -13.86 -12.95
CA ILE A 107 8.08 -15.23 -12.53
C ILE A 107 9.54 -15.61 -12.85
N SER A 108 10.39 -15.74 -11.83
CA SER A 108 11.68 -16.41 -11.95
C SER A 108 11.42 -17.91 -11.93
N THR A 109 11.27 -18.49 -13.11
CA THR A 109 11.48 -19.92 -13.33
C THR A 109 12.99 -20.16 -13.31
N GLY A 110 13.47 -21.01 -12.41
CA GLY A 110 14.83 -21.55 -12.48
C GLY A 110 15.55 -21.70 -11.14
N ASP A 111 14.99 -22.50 -10.23
CA ASP A 111 15.84 -23.34 -9.38
C ASP A 111 16.03 -24.67 -10.15
N VAL A 112 17.23 -24.84 -10.70
CA VAL A 112 17.86 -26.13 -11.03
C VAL A 112 19.30 -26.07 -10.53
#